data_AF-A0AB39Q3Y5-F1
#
_entry.id   AF-A0AB39Q3Y5-F1
#
_cell.length_a   1.000
_cell.length_b   1.000
_cell.length_c   1.000
_cell.angle_alpha   90.00
_cell.angle_beta   90.00
_cell.angle_gamma   90.00
#
_symmetry.space_group_name_H-M   'P 1'
#
loop_
_entity.id
_entity.type
_entity.pdbx_description
1 polymer ?
#
loop_
_entity_poly.entity_id
_entity_poly.type
_entity_poly.pdbx_seq_one_letter_code
_entity_poly.pdbx_strand_id
1 'polypeptide(L)' 'MRARTRPCAVNRQQFTTPLPGGRAMHRALRGSRLLEVRGGRGHGTYPDPDSCTTRTVTAYPTSRRLPAGDVMCRS' A
#
# COMPACT_ATOMS: atom_id res chain seq x y z
N MET A 1 -22.91 -11.98 -7.75
CA MET A 1 -22.34 -10.67 -7.35
C MET A 1 -20.86 -10.85 -7.06
N ARG A 2 -19.93 -10.36 -7.90
CA ARG A 2 -18.48 -10.51 -7.69
C ARG A 2 -17.94 -9.33 -6.89
N ALA A 3 -17.44 -9.58 -5.68
CA ALA A 3 -16.71 -8.59 -4.90
C ALA A 3 -15.43 -8.21 -5.66
N ARG A 4 -15.36 -6.96 -6.15
CA ARG A 4 -14.14 -6.44 -6.78
C ARG A 4 -13.10 -6.20 -5.69
N THR A 5 -12.18 -7.14 -5.52
CA THR A 5 -11.00 -6.96 -4.66
C THR A 5 -10.19 -5.78 -5.22
N ARG A 6 -9.98 -4.75 -4.39
CA ARG A 6 -9.28 -3.52 -4.79
C ARG A 6 -7.83 -3.63 -4.33
N PRO A 7 -6.82 -3.53 -5.22
CA PRO A 7 -5.43 -3.69 -4.83
C PRO A 7 -4.95 -2.51 -3.97
N CYS A 8 -4.15 -2.80 -2.94
CA CYS A 8 -3.33 -1.82 -2.22
C CYS A 8 -1.90 -1.94 -2.76
N ALA A 9 -1.31 -0.83 -3.21
CA ALA A 9 0.07 -0.78 -3.68
C ALA A 9 0.98 -0.20 -2.60
N VAL A 10 2.14 -0.84 -2.36
CA VAL A 10 3.14 -0.48 -1.35
C VAL A 10 4.49 -0.28 -2.03
N ASN A 11 5.21 0.85 -1.83
CA ASN A 11 6.66 0.92 -2.08
C ASN A 11 7.39 2.16 -1.51
N ARG A 12 8.70 2.04 -1.22
CA ARG A 12 9.67 3.13 -1.37
C ARG A 12 11.07 2.78 -1.94
N GLN A 13 11.52 1.52 -2.00
CA GLN A 13 12.73 1.10 -2.74
C GLN A 13 12.58 -0.34 -3.24
N GLN A 14 12.16 -0.50 -4.51
CA GLN A 14 12.13 -1.79 -5.21
C GLN A 14 12.74 -1.63 -6.59
N PHE A 15 13.86 -2.31 -6.87
CA PHE A 15 14.44 -2.38 -8.22
C PHE A 15 13.48 -3.04 -9.22
N THR A 16 12.53 -3.84 -8.73
CA THR A 16 11.51 -4.54 -9.53
C THR A 16 10.14 -3.84 -9.58
N THR A 17 9.78 -2.99 -8.60
CA THR A 17 8.53 -2.18 -8.66
C THR A 17 8.75 -0.74 -8.17
N PRO A 18 9.49 0.10 -8.90
CA PRO A 18 9.90 1.42 -8.41
C PRO A 18 8.71 2.32 -8.02
N LEU A 19 8.92 3.25 -7.08
CA LEU A 19 7.87 4.11 -6.52
C LEU A 19 7.05 4.85 -7.60
N PRO A 20 7.66 5.39 -8.67
CA PRO A 20 6.91 5.93 -9.80
C PRO A 20 5.90 4.94 -10.41
N GLY A 21 6.25 3.65 -10.49
CA GLY A 21 5.37 2.59 -10.95
C GLY A 21 4.17 2.36 -10.01
N GLY A 22 4.41 2.34 -8.69
CA GLY A 22 3.32 2.29 -7.70
C GLY A 22 2.36 3.47 -7.80
N ARG A 23 2.89 4.68 -7.99
CA ARG A 23 2.08 5.90 -8.21
C ARG A 23 1.33 5.88 -9.54
N ALA A 24 1.93 5.36 -10.60
CA ALA A 24 1.25 5.18 -11.88
C ALA A 24 0.08 4.19 -11.76
N MET A 25 0.29 3.07 -11.08
CA MET A 25 -0.76 2.08 -10.83
C MET A 25 -1.91 2.66 -10.00
N HIS A 26 -1.61 3.42 -8.93
CA HIS A 26 -2.64 4.10 -8.13
C HIS A 26 -3.50 5.05 -8.98
N ARG A 27 -2.88 5.84 -9.86
CA ARG A 27 -3.60 6.73 -10.80
C ARG A 27 -4.50 5.96 -11.77
N ALA A 28 -4.06 4.80 -12.24
CA ALA A 28 -4.85 3.94 -13.12
C ALA A 28 -6.01 3.25 -12.38
N LEU A 29 -5.80 2.83 -11.13
CA LEU A 29 -6.78 2.14 -10.30
C LEU A 29 -7.65 3.13 -9.52
N ARG A 30 -8.66 3.69 -10.17
CA ARG A 30 -9.56 4.70 -9.58
C ARG A 30 -10.17 4.25 -8.25
N GLY A 31 -10.00 5.10 -7.24
CA GLY A 31 -10.46 4.90 -5.87
C GLY A 31 -9.72 3.82 -5.09
N SER A 32 -8.56 3.36 -5.59
CA SER A 32 -7.56 2.73 -4.73
C SER A 32 -7.04 3.73 -3.68
N ARG A 33 -6.25 3.21 -2.73
CA ARG A 33 -5.46 4.00 -1.78
C ARG A 33 -4.02 3.58 -1.88
N LEU A 34 -3.12 4.55 -1.82
CA LEU A 34 -1.68 4.34 -1.86
C LEU A 34 -1.12 4.36 -0.44
N LEU A 35 -0.26 3.39 -0.11
CA LEU A 35 0.54 3.42 1.11
C LEU A 35 2.03 3.52 0.74
N GLU A 36 2.67 4.61 1.13
CA GLU A 36 4.11 4.83 0.93
C GLU A 36 4.85 4.79 2.27
N VAL A 37 6.00 4.12 2.34
CA VAL A 37 6.77 3.95 3.59
C VAL A 37 8.09 4.70 3.52
N ARG A 38 8.18 5.91 4.11
CA ARG A 38 9.43 6.71 4.22
C ARG A 38 10.55 5.88 4.84
N GLY A 39 11.70 5.76 4.18
CA GLY A 39 12.86 5.02 4.71
C GLY A 39 12.79 3.49 4.54
N GLY A 40 11.67 2.94 4.05
CA GLY A 40 11.52 1.50 3.86
C GLY A 40 12.49 0.94 2.81
N ARG A 41 13.25 -0.08 3.20
CA ARG A 41 14.15 -0.86 2.34
C ARG A 41 13.53 -2.24 2.08
N GLY A 42 13.57 -2.73 0.83
CA GLY A 42 13.21 -4.13 0.49
C GLY A 42 11.93 -4.34 -0.33
N HIS A 43 11.82 -5.52 -0.94
CA HIS A 43 10.65 -6.00 -1.69
C HIS A 43 9.64 -6.63 -0.74
N GLY A 44 8.40 -6.13 -0.73
CA GLY A 44 7.36 -6.61 0.18
C GLY A 44 7.57 -6.11 1.61
N THR A 45 7.09 -4.90 1.90
CA THR A 45 7.14 -4.26 3.22
C THR A 45 6.15 -4.88 4.22
N TYR A 46 5.78 -6.15 4.04
CA TYR A 46 4.84 -6.87 4.89
C TYR A 46 5.19 -8.37 4.81
N PRO A 47 5.33 -9.08 5.94
CA PRO A 47 4.88 -8.75 7.30
C PRO A 47 5.88 -8.06 8.24
N ASP A 48 7.11 -7.75 7.82
CA ASP A 48 8.09 -6.99 8.65
C ASP A 48 8.12 -5.45 8.38
N PRO A 49 7.08 -4.68 8.72
CA PRO A 49 7.20 -3.23 8.76
C PRO A 49 6.85 -2.62 10.12
N ASP A 50 7.09 -1.31 10.20
CA ASP A 50 6.60 -0.47 11.27
C ASP A 50 5.09 -0.70 11.58
N SER A 51 4.69 -0.38 12.81
CA SER A 51 3.32 -0.56 13.28
C SER A 51 2.28 0.19 12.41
N CYS A 52 2.68 1.26 11.73
CA CYS A 52 1.81 2.03 10.83
C CYS A 52 1.44 1.22 9.59
N THR A 53 2.42 0.60 8.95
CA THR A 53 2.25 -0.20 7.75
C THR A 53 1.45 -1.46 8.05
N THR A 54 1.81 -2.20 9.12
CA THR A 54 1.07 -3.39 9.55
C THR A 54 -0.39 -3.07 9.82
N ARG A 55 -0.69 -2.03 10.59
CA ARG A 55 -2.07 -1.62 10.88
C ARG A 55 -2.84 -1.26 9.61
N THR A 56 -2.21 -0.54 8.69
CA THR A 56 -2.91 -0.07 7.48
C THR A 56 -3.19 -1.22 6.50
N VAL A 57 -2.22 -2.13 6.31
CA VAL A 57 -2.36 -3.29 5.42
C VAL A 57 -3.35 -4.30 5.99
N THR A 58 -3.33 -4.55 7.31
CA THR A 58 -4.24 -5.51 7.98
C THR A 58 -5.68 -4.98 8.12
N ALA A 59 -5.89 -3.66 8.12
CA ALA A 59 -7.23 -3.07 8.20
C ALA A 59 -8.12 -3.46 7.02
N TYR A 60 -7.58 -3.56 5.80
CA TYR A 60 -8.39 -3.88 4.62
C TYR A 60 -8.98 -5.30 4.63
N PRO A 61 -8.21 -6.39 4.84
CA PRO A 61 -8.79 -7.72 4.87
C PRO A 61 -9.73 -7.93 6.06
N THR A 62 -9.47 -7.30 7.21
CA THR A 62 -10.28 -7.46 8.44
C THR A 62 -11.59 -6.67 8.39
N SER A 63 -11.54 -5.40 7.96
CA SER A 63 -12.72 -4.52 7.98
C SER A 63 -13.41 -4.35 6.63
N ARG A 64 -12.76 -4.79 5.55
CA ARG A 64 -13.15 -4.52 4.15
C ARG A 64 -13.21 -3.03 3.80
N ARG A 65 -12.64 -2.16 4.65
CA ARG A 65 -12.57 -0.71 4.45
C ARG A 65 -11.17 -0.30 4.02
N LEU A 66 -11.12 0.61 3.06
CA LEU A 66 -9.89 1.30 2.70
C LEU A 66 -9.68 2.51 3.63
N PRO A 67 -8.44 2.96 3.82
CA PRO A 67 -8.16 4.24 4.46
C PRO A 67 -8.93 5.40 3.79
N ALA A 68 -9.22 6.46 4.54
CA ALA A 68 -9.93 7.63 4.02
C ALA A 68 -9.19 8.26 2.82
N GLY A 69 -7.86 8.28 2.88
CA GLY A 69 -6.97 8.77 1.82
C GLY A 69 -5.66 7.99 1.78
N ASP A 70 -4.72 8.44 0.96
CA ASP A 70 -3.40 7.84 0.88
C ASP A 70 -2.65 8.00 2.21
N VAL A 71 -1.81 7.01 2.53
CA VAL A 71 -1.12 6.90 3.82
C VAL A 71 0.38 6.97 3.61
N MET A 72 1.05 7.73 4.47
CA MET A 72 2.50 7.85 4.51
C MET A 72 3.02 7.35 5.87
N CYS A 73 3.63 6.17 5.89
CA CYS A 73 4.29 5.64 7.09
C CYS A 73 5.78 6.03 7.12
N ARG A 74 6.42 5.90 8.28
CA ARG A 74 7.87 6.08 8.46
C ARG A 74 8.40 4.83 9.13
N SER A 75 9.45 4.24 8.54
CA SER A 75 10.20 3.12 9.09
C SER A 75 11.01 3.52 10.31
#